data_AF-A0A2E0T8R3-F1
#
_entry.id   AF-A0A2E0T8R3-F1
#
_cell.length_a   1.000
_cell.length_b   1.000
_cell.length_c   1.000
_cell.angle_alpha   90.00
_cell.angle_beta   90.00
_cell.angle_gamma   90.00
#
_symmetry.space_group_name_H-M   'P 1'
#
loop_
_entity.id
_entity.type
_entity.pdbx_description
1 polymer ?
#
loop_
_entity_poly.entity_id
_entity_poly.type
_entity_poly.pdbx_seq_one_letter_code
_entity_poly.pdbx_strand_id
1 'polypeptide(L)'
;MKAKPNRIVGLDNFERSPDEETRLNFIFESVFKTDAGAEVLKYLRMITIEAVAGSEISDQQLRHIEGQRYIVGLIQRRLNKGRSQNIIQEKKDVR
;
A
#
# COMPACT_ATOMS: atom_id res chain seq x y z
N MET A 1 -21.12 -17.92 14.20
CA MET A 1 -20.27 -17.06 13.34
C MET A 1 -20.19 -15.68 13.95
N LYS A 2 -19.00 -15.10 14.17
CA LYS A 2 -18.91 -13.70 14.63
C LYS A 2 -19.33 -12.77 13.50
N ALA A 3 -20.23 -11.83 13.78
CA ALA A 3 -20.62 -10.80 12.83
C ALA A 3 -19.36 -10.03 12.37
N LYS A 4 -19.25 -9.73 11.07
CA LYS A 4 -18.17 -8.89 10.57
C LYS A 4 -18.28 -7.51 11.24
N PRO A 5 -17.16 -6.92 11.70
CA PRO A 5 -17.18 -5.58 12.25
C PRO A 5 -17.64 -4.57 11.18
N ASN A 6 -18.47 -3.62 11.57
CA ASN A 6 -18.99 -2.60 10.65
C ASN A 6 -17.91 -1.59 10.21
N ARG A 7 -16.86 -1.42 11.02
CA ARG A 7 -15.69 -0.59 10.73
C ARG A 7 -14.40 -1.33 11.08
N ILE A 8 -13.35 -1.05 10.33
CA ILE A 8 -11.98 -1.51 10.59
C ILE A 8 -11.00 -0.35 10.43
N VAL A 9 -9.87 -0.43 11.13
CA VAL A 9 -8.73 0.47 10.93
C VAL A 9 -7.92 -0.05 9.75
N GLY A 10 -7.79 0.75 8.70
CA GLY A 10 -7.04 0.37 7.51
C GLY A 10 -5.52 0.47 7.66
N LEU A 11 -4.81 0.07 6.60
CA LEU A 11 -3.33 0.08 6.56
C LEU A 11 -2.70 1.47 6.76
N ASP A 12 -3.49 2.51 6.57
CA ASP A 12 -3.18 3.95 6.67
C ASP A 12 -3.72 4.60 7.96
N ASN A 13 -4.21 3.79 8.91
CA ASN A 13 -4.80 4.22 10.18
C ASN A 13 -6.13 4.99 10.08
N PHE A 14 -6.78 5.01 8.93
CA PHE A 14 -8.13 5.56 8.79
C PHE A 14 -9.18 4.48 9.00
N GLU A 15 -10.27 4.82 9.69
CA GLU A 15 -11.41 3.94 9.87
C GLU A 15 -12.35 3.95 8.66
N ARG A 16 -12.68 2.77 8.13
CA ARG A 16 -13.63 2.60 7.02
C ARG A 16 -14.34 1.25 7.10
N SER A 17 -15.35 1.05 6.25
CA SER A 17 -16.02 -0.26 6.16
C SER A 17 -15.07 -1.34 5.59
N PRO A 18 -15.28 -2.62 5.91
CA PRO A 18 -14.50 -3.71 5.33
C PRO A 18 -14.50 -3.76 3.80
N ASP A 19 -15.62 -3.36 3.19
CA ASP A 19 -15.78 -3.39 1.73
C ASP A 19 -15.04 -2.23 1.06
N GLU A 20 -15.06 -1.04 1.66
CA GLU A 20 -14.23 0.09 1.19
C GLU A 20 -12.73 -0.20 1.29
N GLU A 21 -12.28 -0.80 2.40
CA GLU A 21 -10.88 -1.20 2.57
C GLU A 21 -10.45 -2.22 1.51
N THR A 22 -11.32 -3.20 1.22
CA THR A 22 -11.07 -4.22 0.19
C THR A 22 -11.04 -3.59 -1.20
N ARG A 23 -12.00 -2.72 -1.52
CA ARG A 23 -12.05 -1.98 -2.78
C ARG A 23 -10.79 -1.15 -2.99
N LEU A 24 -10.30 -0.45 -1.96
CA LEU A 24 -9.05 0.30 -2.03
C LEU A 24 -7.88 -0.60 -2.41
N ASN A 25 -7.71 -1.73 -1.72
CA ASN A 25 -6.63 -2.68 -2.03
C ASN A 25 -6.69 -3.19 -3.48
N PHE A 26 -7.89 -3.46 -4.00
CA PHE A 26 -8.07 -3.88 -5.39
C PHE A 26 -7.74 -2.77 -6.39
N ILE A 27 -8.02 -1.50 -6.09
CA ILE A 27 -7.62 -0.37 -6.93
C ILE A 27 -6.09 -0.25 -6.99
N PHE A 28 -5.41 -0.34 -5.85
CA PHE A 28 -3.95 -0.31 -5.83
C PHE A 28 -3.37 -1.51 -6.59
N GLU A 29 -3.95 -2.70 -6.44
CA GLU A 29 -3.54 -3.88 -7.18
C GLU A 29 -3.72 -3.70 -8.68
N SER A 30 -4.89 -3.23 -9.13
CA SER A 30 -5.21 -3.09 -10.55
C SER A 30 -4.31 -2.08 -11.26
N VAL A 31 -3.89 -1.02 -10.57
CA VAL A 31 -2.96 -0.01 -11.10
C VAL A 31 -1.53 -0.56 -11.11
N PHE A 32 -1.02 -1.02 -9.97
CA PHE A 32 0.39 -1.33 -9.80
C PHE A 32 0.79 -2.75 -10.22
N LYS A 33 -0.15 -3.57 -10.70
CA LYS A 33 0.18 -4.83 -11.41
C LYS A 33 0.52 -4.64 -12.88
N THR A 34 0.16 -3.50 -13.47
CA THR A 34 0.50 -3.17 -14.86
C THR A 34 1.99 -2.87 -14.98
N ASP A 35 2.56 -3.06 -16.17
CA ASP A 35 3.98 -2.76 -16.42
C ASP A 35 4.29 -1.28 -16.13
N ALA A 36 3.45 -0.37 -16.60
CA ALA A 36 3.59 1.06 -16.32
C ALA A 36 3.48 1.38 -14.83
N GLY A 37 2.51 0.77 -14.13
CA GLY A 37 2.36 0.94 -12.68
C GLY A 37 3.57 0.41 -11.91
N ALA A 38 4.11 -0.73 -12.32
CA ALA A 38 5.31 -1.31 -11.73
C ALA A 38 6.53 -0.39 -11.90
N GLU A 39 6.73 0.20 -13.09
CA GLU A 39 7.80 1.18 -13.34
C GLU A 39 7.61 2.46 -12.51
N VAL A 40 6.38 2.96 -12.36
CA VAL A 40 6.10 4.11 -11.47
C VAL A 40 6.45 3.78 -10.02
N LEU A 41 6.05 2.61 -9.50
CA LEU A 41 6.37 2.20 -8.14
C LEU A 41 7.87 2.04 -7.93
N LYS A 42 8.58 1.48 -8.91
CA LYS A 42 10.04 1.36 -8.91
C LYS A 42 10.70 2.73 -8.85
N TYR A 43 10.26 3.69 -9.67
CA TYR A 43 10.75 5.06 -9.65
C TYR A 43 10.50 5.74 -8.30
N LEU A 44 9.29 5.61 -7.74
CA LEU A 44 8.96 6.17 -6.42
C LEU A 44 9.84 5.59 -5.31
N ARG A 45 10.12 4.28 -5.34
CA ARG A 45 11.05 3.65 -4.39
C ARG A 45 12.46 4.21 -4.51
N MET A 46 12.95 4.41 -5.74
CA MET A 46 14.29 4.93 -6.01
C MET A 46 14.49 6.31 -5.39
N ILE A 47 13.52 7.22 -5.57
CA ILE A 47 13.62 8.60 -5.07
C ILE A 47 13.23 8.76 -3.59
N THR A 48 12.84 7.68 -2.90
CA THR A 48 12.40 7.74 -1.48
C THR A 48 13.07 6.68 -0.59
N ILE A 49 12.65 5.42 -0.71
CA ILE A 49 13.08 4.29 0.14
C ILE A 49 14.56 3.99 -0.06
N GLU A 50 15.02 3.99 -1.31
CA GLU A 50 16.40 3.65 -1.68
C GLU A 50 17.32 4.87 -1.68
N ALA A 51 16.77 6.08 -1.53
CA ALA A 51 17.56 7.30 -1.45
C ALA A 51 18.35 7.35 -0.13
N VAL A 52 19.67 7.51 -0.24
CA VAL A 52 20.60 7.62 0.89
C VAL A 52 20.82 9.09 1.22
N ALA A 53 20.70 9.45 2.51
CA ALA A 53 21.03 10.78 3.00
C ALA A 53 22.51 10.85 3.40
N GLY A 54 23.17 11.97 3.06
CA GLY A 54 24.53 12.27 3.52
C GLY A 54 24.57 12.69 5.00
N SER A 55 25.78 12.75 5.57
CA SER A 55 26.00 13.12 6.98
C SER A 55 25.45 14.50 7.35
N GLU A 56 25.42 15.43 6.40
CA GLU A 56 25.00 16.82 6.61
C GLU A 56 23.48 17.03 6.61
N ILE A 57 22.67 15.95 6.55
CA ILE A 57 21.22 16.08 6.52
C ILE A 57 20.68 16.59 7.86
N SER A 58 19.82 17.60 7.82
CA SER A 58 19.12 18.06 9.02
C SER A 58 18.00 17.09 9.44
N ASP A 59 17.64 17.12 10.72
CA ASP A 59 16.51 16.36 11.25
C ASP A 59 15.19 16.64 10.50
N GLN A 60 14.98 17.88 10.06
CA GLN A 60 13.77 18.27 9.33
C GLN A 60 13.70 17.61 7.96
N GLN A 61 14.83 17.59 7.24
CA GLN A 61 14.95 16.90 5.97
C GLN A 61 14.78 15.39 6.13
N LEU A 62 15.37 14.81 7.18
CA LEU A 62 15.23 13.38 7.46
C LEU A 62 13.78 12.99 7.75
N ARG A 63 13.06 13.76 8.58
CA ARG A 63 11.63 13.56 8.84
C ARG A 63 10.78 13.69 7.57
N HIS A 64 11.13 14.62 6.69
CA HIS A 64 10.45 14.77 5.41
C HIS A 64 10.61 13.52 4.53
N ILE A 65 11.84 13.02 4.38
CA ILE A 65 12.13 11.79 3.63
C ILE A 65 11.39 10.60 4.24
N GLU A 66 11.35 10.50 5.57
CA GLU A 66 10.63 9.41 6.23
C GLU A 66 9.12 9.46 5.96
N GLY A 67 8.53 10.65 5.90
CA GLY A 67 7.15 10.83 5.45
C GLY A 67 6.92 10.34 4.01
N GLN A 68 7.86 10.61 3.10
CA GLN A 68 7.79 10.11 1.72
C GLN A 68 7.90 8.57 1.68
N ARG A 69 8.85 7.98 2.43
CA ARG A 69 9.04 6.53 2.54
C ARG A 69 7.81 5.83 3.09
N TYR A 70 7.16 6.42 4.09
CA TYR A 70 5.91 5.92 4.65
C TYR A 70 4.82 5.81 3.58
N ILE A 71 4.64 6.86 2.76
CA ILE A 71 3.62 6.86 1.69
C ILE A 71 3.92 5.78 0.65
N VAL A 72 5.17 5.66 0.18
CA VAL A 72 5.53 4.63 -0.81
C VAL A 72 5.40 3.22 -0.22
N GLY A 73 5.76 3.04 1.06
CA GLY A 73 5.54 1.80 1.80
C GLY A 73 4.06 1.44 1.90
N LEU A 74 3.18 2.42 2.13
CA LEU A 74 1.74 2.22 2.17
C LEU A 74 1.19 1.77 0.80
N ILE A 75 1.64 2.36 -0.30
CA ILE A 75 1.29 1.92 -1.67
C ILE A 75 1.64 0.44 -1.86
N GLN A 76 2.87 0.06 -1.52
CA GLN A 76 3.33 -1.32 -1.63
C GLN A 76 2.49 -2.28 -0.76
N ARG A 77 2.14 -1.88 0.47
CA ARG A 77 1.28 -2.69 1.36
C ARG A 77 -0.12 -2.87 0.79
N ARG A 78 -0.70 -1.82 0.19
CA ARG A 78 -2.01 -1.87 -0.48
C ARG A 78 -2.00 -2.84 -1.66
N LEU A 79 -1.00 -2.75 -2.54
CA LEU A 79 -0.77 -3.68 -3.65
C LEU A 79 -0.69 -5.13 -3.16
N ASN A 80 0.14 -5.40 -2.16
CA ASN A 80 0.33 -6.74 -1.60
C ASN A 80 -0.97 -7.29 -1.01
N LYS A 81 -1.73 -6.44 -0.32
CA LYS A 81 -3.01 -6.82 0.28
C LYS A 81 -4.05 -7.15 -0.80
N GLY A 82 -4.12 -6.34 -1.86
CA GLY A 82 -5.01 -6.59 -2.99
C GLY A 82 -4.70 -7.91 -3.70
N ARG A 83 -3.41 -8.20 -3.96
CA ARG A 83 -2.97 -9.50 -4.52
C ARG A 83 -3.41 -10.67 -3.65
N SER A 84 -3.19 -10.58 -2.34
CA SER A 84 -3.61 -11.62 -1.39
C SER A 84 -5.14 -11.83 -1.38
N GLN A 85 -5.91 -10.74 -1.46
CA GLN A 85 -7.37 -10.81 -1.48
C GLN A 85 -7.91 -11.39 -2.80
N ASN A 86 -7.32 -11.05 -3.95
CA ASN A 86 -7.67 -11.64 -5.25
C ASN A 86 -7.48 -13.15 -5.24
N ILE A 87 -6.32 -13.64 -4.77
CA ILE A 87 -6.03 -15.09 -4.68
C ILE A 87 -7.07 -15.82 -3.80
N ILE A 88 -7.52 -15.19 -2.71
CA ILE A 88 -8.54 -15.78 -1.82
C ILE A 88 -9.89 -15.82 -2.52
N GLN A 89 -10.23 -14.80 -3.31
CA GLN A 89 -11.49 -14.71 -4.04
C GLN A 89 -11.55 -15.75 -5.17
N GLU A 90 -10.51 -15.85 -5.99
CA GLU A 90 -10.40 -16.86 -7.05
C GLU A 90 -10.55 -18.28 -6.51
N LYS A 91 -9.94 -18.58 -5.35
CA LYS A 91 -10.07 -19.90 -4.70
C LYS A 91 -11.48 -20.20 -4.19
N LYS A 92 -12.30 -19.19 -3.93
CA LYS A 92 -13.70 -19.38 -3.55
C LYS A 92 -14.57 -19.61 -4.77
N ASP A 93 -14.29 -18.94 -5.88
CA ASP A 93 -15.09 -19.02 -7.10
C ASP A 93 -14.91 -20.36 -7.84
N VAL A 94 -13.80 -21.07 -7.58
CA VAL A 94 -13.49 -22.40 -8.13
C VAL A 94 -14.06 -23.56 -7.28
N ARG A 95 -14.63 -23.28 -6.10
CA ARG A 95 -15.21 -24.30 -5.18
C ARG A 95 -16.73 -24.26 -5.19
#